data_AF-A0A1V4EFN5-F1
#
_entry.id   AF-A0A1V4EFN5-F1
#
_cell.length_a   1.000
_cell.length_b   1.000
_cell.length_c   1.000
_cell.angle_alpha   90.00
_cell.angle_beta   90.00
_cell.angle_gamma   90.00
#
_symmetry.space_group_name_H-M   'P 1'
#
loop_
_entity.id
_entity.type
_entity.pdbx_description
1 polymer ?
#
loop_
_entity_poly.entity_id
_entity_poly.type
_entity_poly.pdbx_seq_one_letter_code
_entity_poly.pdbx_strand_id
1 'polypeptide(L)'
;MGASAGSFLLVAALAYAVAASPLTGTRFSGVDGVWADLSELALYATVAAGLVTPAALLPAEGSPYGRFLSSRVMRFLGRVSYGVFLWQFVALYLWYDFTEQQAWSGNFAGNLVVVGALTLLLATLTHRFVEEPARRLARLVTSSRKGTRKTTETATGTETAAVSPRP
;
A
#
# COMPACT_ATOMS: atom_id res chain seq x y z
N MET A 1 -22.96 -16.80 14.23
CA MET A 1 -22.74 -15.51 14.91
C MET A 1 -21.98 -14.60 13.96
N GLY A 2 -22.66 -13.64 13.33
CA GLY A 2 -22.02 -12.75 12.36
C GLY A 2 -21.12 -11.75 13.07
N ALA A 3 -19.81 -11.96 13.03
CA ALA A 3 -18.86 -10.97 13.50
C ALA A 3 -19.01 -9.71 12.64
N SER A 4 -19.42 -8.60 13.25
CA SER A 4 -19.54 -7.31 12.56
C SER A 4 -18.16 -6.72 12.28
N ALA A 5 -18.02 -5.90 11.23
CA ALA A 5 -16.76 -5.19 10.95
C ALA A 5 -16.22 -4.44 12.18
N GLY A 6 -17.10 -3.94 13.04
CA GLY A 6 -16.75 -3.25 14.28
C GLY A 6 -15.96 -4.13 15.26
N SER A 7 -16.29 -5.42 15.37
CA SER A 7 -15.57 -6.34 16.26
C SER A 7 -14.12 -6.57 15.81
N PHE A 8 -13.88 -6.71 14.51
CA PHE A 8 -12.52 -6.84 13.97
C PHE A 8 -11.70 -5.56 14.13
N LEU A 9 -12.32 -4.39 13.94
CA LEU A 9 -11.67 -3.10 14.16
C LEU A 9 -11.36 -2.85 15.64
N LEU A 10 -12.24 -3.26 16.55
CA LEU A 10 -11.99 -3.18 17.99
C LEU A 10 -10.82 -4.08 18.41
N VAL A 11 -10.76 -5.31 17.90
CA VAL A 11 -9.62 -6.21 18.15
C VAL A 11 -8.33 -5.61 17.60
N ALA A 12 -8.36 -5.05 16.38
CA ALA A 12 -7.20 -4.36 15.81
C ALA A 12 -6.79 -3.14 16.64
N ALA A 13 -7.73 -2.32 17.11
CA ALA A 13 -7.45 -1.15 17.92
C ALA A 13 -6.84 -1.52 19.28
N LEU A 14 -7.38 -2.56 19.93
CA LEU A 14 -6.84 -3.08 21.20
C LEU A 14 -5.44 -3.69 21.01
N ALA A 15 -5.24 -4.50 19.97
CA ALA A 15 -3.93 -5.04 19.63
C ALA A 15 -2.91 -3.94 19.34
N TYR A 16 -3.33 -2.88 18.64
CA TYR A 16 -2.48 -1.70 18.38
C TYR A 16 -2.15 -0.94 19.66
N ALA A 17 -3.10 -0.77 20.59
CA ALA A 17 -2.86 -0.14 21.87
C ALA A 17 -1.82 -0.91 22.70
N VAL A 18 -1.86 -2.25 22.65
CA VAL A 18 -0.86 -3.12 23.29
C VAL A 18 0.50 -2.99 22.59
N ALA A 19 0.54 -2.98 21.25
CA ALA A 19 1.78 -2.79 20.48
C ALA A 19 2.41 -1.40 20.66
N ALA A 20 1.61 -0.38 20.96
CA ALA A 20 2.08 0.98 21.21
C ALA A 20 2.61 1.18 22.65
N SER A 21 2.40 0.20 23.53
CA SER A 21 2.85 0.26 24.92
C SER A 21 4.30 -0.22 25.06
N PRO A 22 5.07 0.27 26.07
CA PRO A 22 6.46 -0.14 26.30
C PRO A 22 6.63 -1.63 26.66
N LEU A 23 5.53 -2.41 26.73
CA LEU A 23 5.54 -3.86 26.94
C LEU A 23 6.23 -4.64 25.81
N THR A 24 6.39 -4.05 24.62
CA THR A 24 7.08 -4.69 23.48
C THR A 24 8.59 -4.44 23.44
N GLY A 25 9.15 -3.81 24.49
CA GLY A 25 10.59 -3.62 24.60
C GLY A 25 11.13 -2.46 23.76
N THR A 26 12.44 -2.27 23.82
CA THR A 26 13.13 -1.26 23.01
C THR A 26 13.08 -1.66 21.54
N ARG A 27 12.53 -0.80 20.69
CA ARG A 27 12.67 -0.94 19.24
C ARG A 27 14.16 -0.91 18.93
N PHE A 28 14.68 -1.97 18.31
CA PHE A 28 16.12 -2.26 18.14
C PHE A 28 16.83 -2.86 19.37
N SER A 29 16.19 -3.82 20.02
CA SER A 29 16.92 -4.80 20.83
C SER A 29 17.69 -5.71 19.86
N GLY A 30 18.96 -5.99 20.08
CA GLY A 30 19.70 -6.92 19.21
C GLY A 30 19.19 -8.36 19.30
N VAL A 31 20.08 -9.34 19.16
CA VAL A 31 19.75 -10.78 19.30
C VAL A 31 19.16 -11.11 20.70
N ASP A 32 19.31 -10.22 21.67
CA ASP A 32 18.79 -10.37 23.04
C ASP A 32 17.26 -10.18 23.14
N GLY A 33 16.60 -9.68 22.08
CA GLY A 33 15.18 -9.29 22.08
C GLY A 33 14.25 -10.13 21.21
N VAL A 34 14.67 -11.30 20.69
CA VAL A 34 13.89 -12.07 19.69
C VAL A 34 12.45 -12.33 20.12
N TRP A 35 12.21 -12.66 21.40
CA TRP A 35 10.85 -12.89 21.89
C TRP A 35 9.97 -11.62 21.92
N ALA A 36 10.58 -10.46 22.19
CA ALA A 36 9.90 -9.18 22.15
C ALA A 36 9.56 -8.80 20.70
N ASP A 37 10.51 -8.98 19.77
CA ASP A 37 10.31 -8.72 18.33
C ASP A 37 9.23 -9.64 17.73
N LEU A 38 9.23 -10.93 18.10
CA LEU A 38 8.20 -11.87 17.68
C LEU A 38 6.82 -11.49 18.22
N SER A 39 6.75 -11.00 19.46
CA SER A 39 5.50 -10.52 20.06
C SER A 39 5.00 -9.25 19.37
N GLU A 40 5.90 -8.30 19.08
CA GLU A 40 5.59 -7.09 18.31
C GLU A 40 5.07 -7.46 16.90
N LEU A 41 5.76 -8.37 16.22
CA LEU A 41 5.35 -8.88 14.91
C LEU A 41 3.97 -9.56 14.97
N ALA A 42 3.72 -10.40 15.98
CA ALA A 42 2.43 -11.08 16.15
C ALA A 42 1.28 -10.08 16.43
N LEU A 43 1.54 -9.05 17.22
CA LEU A 43 0.57 -7.98 17.47
C LEU A 43 0.27 -7.21 16.18
N TYR A 44 1.28 -6.79 15.42
CA TYR A 44 1.06 -6.14 14.14
C TYR A 44 0.38 -7.04 13.11
N ALA A 45 0.70 -8.34 13.07
CA ALA A 45 -0.01 -9.30 12.25
C ALA A 45 -1.49 -9.40 12.63
N THR A 46 -1.81 -9.36 13.93
CA THR A 46 -3.18 -9.33 14.44
C THR A 46 -3.91 -8.05 14.04
N VAL A 47 -3.25 -6.89 14.15
CA VAL A 47 -3.79 -5.60 13.67
C VAL A 47 -4.07 -5.66 12.17
N ALA A 48 -3.11 -6.13 11.37
CA ALA A 48 -3.24 -6.27 9.93
C ALA A 48 -4.39 -7.22 9.57
N ALA A 49 -4.49 -8.38 10.22
CA ALA A 49 -5.57 -9.32 10.03
C ALA A 49 -6.93 -8.67 10.37
N GLY A 50 -7.04 -7.96 11.50
CA GLY A 50 -8.26 -7.28 11.91
C GLY A 50 -8.68 -6.15 10.95
N LEU A 51 -7.75 -5.47 10.30
CA LEU A 51 -8.03 -4.45 9.28
C LEU A 51 -8.40 -5.05 7.91
N VAL A 52 -7.73 -6.13 7.50
CA VAL A 52 -7.89 -6.75 6.18
C VAL A 52 -9.10 -7.68 6.12
N THR A 53 -9.37 -8.45 7.18
CA THR A 53 -10.49 -9.40 7.26
C THR A 53 -11.84 -8.77 6.91
N PRO A 54 -12.25 -7.61 7.47
CA PRO A 54 -13.51 -6.99 7.10
C PRO A 54 -13.51 -6.40 5.69
N ALA A 55 -12.35 -6.06 5.11
CA ALA A 55 -12.27 -5.64 3.71
C ALA A 55 -12.38 -6.84 2.74
N ALA A 56 -11.89 -8.01 3.14
CA ALA A 56 -11.79 -9.19 2.29
C ALA A 56 -13.02 -10.12 2.38
N LEU A 57 -13.62 -10.27 3.56
CA LEU A 57 -14.70 -11.24 3.81
C LEU A 57 -16.09 -10.63 3.87
N LEU A 58 -16.23 -9.33 4.20
CA LEU A 58 -17.56 -8.72 4.27
C LEU A 58 -17.94 -8.10 2.91
N PRO A 59 -19.20 -8.24 2.48
CA PRO A 59 -19.70 -7.55 1.30
C PRO A 59 -19.44 -6.04 1.41
N ALA A 60 -18.74 -5.47 0.44
CA ALA A 60 -18.45 -4.04 0.37
C ALA A 60 -19.74 -3.20 0.26
N GLU A 61 -20.82 -3.82 -0.22
CA GLU A 61 -22.11 -3.21 -0.47
C GLU A 61 -22.91 -3.07 0.84
N GLY A 62 -22.86 -1.87 1.43
CA GLY A 62 -23.67 -1.50 2.59
C GLY A 62 -22.91 -1.31 3.91
N SER A 63 -21.64 -1.73 4.00
CA SER A 63 -20.81 -1.49 5.19
C SER A 63 -20.20 -0.07 5.17
N PRO A 64 -20.26 0.70 6.28
CA PRO A 64 -19.62 2.01 6.37
C PRO A 64 -18.10 1.93 6.14
N TYR A 65 -17.47 0.81 6.49
CA TYR A 65 -16.05 0.52 6.24
C TYR A 65 -15.76 0.39 4.75
N GLY A 66 -16.56 -0.40 4.01
CA GLY A 66 -16.43 -0.54 2.56
C GLY A 66 -16.66 0.79 1.82
N ARG A 67 -17.61 1.61 2.28
CA ARG A 67 -17.86 2.95 1.74
C ARG A 67 -16.69 3.92 1.99
N PHE A 68 -16.03 3.82 3.15
CA PHE A 68 -14.83 4.60 3.44
C PHE A 68 -13.64 4.19 2.56
N LEU A 69 -13.38 2.88 2.42
CA LEU A 69 -12.29 2.37 1.59
C LEU A 69 -12.50 2.63 0.09
N SER A 70 -13.74 2.65 -0.38
CA SER A 70 -14.08 2.96 -1.78
C SER A 70 -14.10 4.46 -2.08
N SER A 71 -13.91 5.33 -1.08
CA SER A 71 -13.89 6.77 -1.26
C SER A 71 -12.78 7.23 -2.22
N ARG A 72 -13.02 8.33 -2.93
CA ARG A 72 -12.07 8.89 -3.91
C ARG A 72 -10.74 9.27 -3.24
N VAL A 73 -10.78 9.71 -1.98
CA VAL A 73 -9.61 10.06 -1.17
C VAL A 73 -8.78 8.82 -0.87
N MET A 74 -9.38 7.73 -0.38
CA MET A 74 -8.64 6.51 -0.04
C MET A 74 -8.01 5.86 -1.28
N ARG A 75 -8.71 5.89 -2.42
CA ARG A 75 -8.16 5.43 -3.72
C ARG A 75 -7.04 6.34 -4.22
N PHE A 76 -7.04 7.63 -3.90
CA PHE A 76 -5.94 8.54 -4.22
C PHE A 76 -4.73 8.26 -3.31
N LEU A 77 -4.95 8.14 -2.01
CA LEU A 77 -3.91 7.80 -1.04
C LEU A 77 -3.22 6.47 -1.38
N GLY A 78 -4.00 5.45 -1.73
CA GLY A 78 -3.45 4.16 -2.19
C GLY A 78 -2.56 4.30 -3.43
N ARG A 79 -2.91 5.17 -4.38
CA ARG A 79 -2.09 5.41 -5.57
C ARG A 79 -0.78 6.14 -5.26
N VAL A 80 -0.82 7.12 -4.36
CA VAL A 80 0.34 7.94 -4.00
C VAL A 80 1.21 7.28 -2.90
N SER A 81 0.73 6.19 -2.29
CA SER A 81 1.39 5.46 -1.21
C SER A 81 2.84 5.08 -1.51
N TYR A 82 3.14 4.68 -2.75
CA TYR A 82 4.50 4.36 -3.17
C TYR A 82 5.42 5.59 -3.13
N GLY A 83 4.94 6.73 -3.64
CA GLY A 83 5.67 7.99 -3.53
C GLY A 83 5.88 8.41 -2.08
N VAL A 84 4.87 8.24 -1.22
CA VAL A 84 4.99 8.57 0.21
C VAL A 84 6.08 7.73 0.86
N PHE A 85 6.09 6.41 0.61
CA PHE A 85 7.12 5.51 1.13
C PHE A 85 8.53 5.93 0.73
N LEU A 86 8.73 6.34 -0.53
CA LEU A 86 10.03 6.80 -1.02
C LEU A 86 10.46 8.14 -0.40
N TRP A 87 9.54 9.11 -0.35
CA TRP A 87 9.89 10.49 0.00
C TRP A 87 9.90 10.76 1.50
N GLN A 88 9.28 9.92 2.32
CA GLN A 88 9.09 10.24 3.75
C GLN A 88 10.40 10.44 4.52
N PHE A 89 11.43 9.60 4.28
CA PHE A 89 12.74 9.78 4.93
C PHE A 89 13.45 11.01 4.38
N VAL A 90 13.41 11.24 3.07
CA VAL A 90 14.04 12.41 2.44
C VAL A 90 13.43 13.70 2.98
N ALA A 91 12.10 13.78 3.05
CA ALA A 91 11.39 14.92 3.60
C ALA A 91 11.71 15.15 5.09
N LEU A 92 11.79 14.07 5.87
CA LEU A 92 12.13 14.13 7.30
C LEU A 92 13.56 14.64 7.51
N TYR A 93 14.54 14.06 6.81
CA TYR A 93 15.93 14.49 6.91
C TYR A 93 16.11 15.93 6.44
N LEU A 94 15.50 16.30 5.30
CA LEU A 94 15.56 17.66 4.78
C LEU A 94 14.96 18.67 5.76
N TRP A 95 13.83 18.34 6.39
CA TRP A 95 13.20 19.22 7.37
C TRP A 95 14.05 19.40 8.64
N TYR A 96 14.63 18.32 9.16
CA TYR A 96 15.47 18.39 10.35
C TYR A 96 16.79 19.12 10.10
N ASP A 97 17.41 18.89 8.93
CA ASP A 97 18.61 19.61 8.50
C ASP A 97 18.30 21.10 8.31
N PHE A 98 17.22 21.44 7.61
CA PHE A 98 16.80 22.83 7.39
C PHE A 98 16.50 23.59 8.67
N THR A 99 15.95 22.92 9.68
CA THR A 99 15.55 23.57 10.93
C THR A 99 16.61 23.44 12.03
N GLU A 100 17.74 22.80 11.74
CA GLU A 100 18.84 22.51 12.69
C GLU A 100 18.36 21.86 14.01
N GLN A 101 17.24 21.14 13.96
CA GLN A 101 16.62 20.55 15.14
C GLN A 101 17.25 19.20 15.44
N GLN A 102 17.59 18.97 16.71
CA GLN A 102 17.87 17.63 17.20
C GLN A 102 16.62 16.75 17.04
N ALA A 103 16.80 15.50 16.64
CA ALA A 103 15.72 14.53 16.63
C ALA A 103 15.07 14.50 18.03
N TRP A 104 13.74 14.43 18.10
CA TRP A 104 12.96 14.41 19.35
C TRP A 104 12.89 15.74 20.11
N SER A 105 12.93 16.88 19.42
CA SER A 105 12.81 18.25 19.97
C SER A 105 11.47 18.61 20.65
N GLY A 106 10.58 17.65 20.92
CA GLY A 106 9.30 17.86 21.62
C GLY A 106 8.15 18.38 20.74
N ASN A 107 8.40 18.91 19.54
CA ASN A 107 7.35 19.36 18.61
C ASN A 107 6.90 18.28 17.63
N PHE A 108 6.45 17.13 18.15
CA PHE A 108 6.05 15.99 17.30
C PHE A 108 4.89 16.33 16.36
N ALA A 109 3.85 17.02 16.85
CA ALA A 109 2.68 17.36 16.06
C ALA A 109 3.01 18.33 14.90
N GLY A 110 3.82 19.35 15.16
CA GLY A 110 4.28 20.27 14.12
C GLY A 110 5.12 19.56 13.06
N ASN A 111 6.08 18.74 13.50
CA ASN A 111 6.93 17.97 12.58
C ASN A 111 6.10 16.98 11.75
N LEU A 112 5.11 16.31 12.35
CA LEU A 112 4.23 15.38 11.64
C LEU A 112 3.44 16.09 10.53
N VAL A 113 2.88 17.26 10.83
CA VAL A 113 2.10 18.03 9.85
C VAL A 113 3.01 18.51 8.71
N VAL A 114 4.16 19.10 9.02
CA VAL A 114 5.05 19.68 8.01
C VAL A 114 5.70 18.58 7.15
N VAL A 115 6.33 17.60 7.78
CA VAL A 115 6.99 16.49 7.07
C VAL A 115 5.96 15.68 6.29
N GLY A 116 4.78 15.42 6.88
CA GLY A 116 3.69 14.71 6.20
C GLY A 116 3.18 15.47 4.97
N ALA A 117 2.96 16.78 5.09
CA ALA A 117 2.56 17.62 3.97
C ALA A 117 3.62 17.67 2.87
N LEU A 118 4.88 17.85 3.24
CA LEU A 118 6.01 17.87 2.30
C LEU A 118 6.12 16.54 1.56
N THR A 119 6.08 15.43 2.30
CA THR A 119 6.10 14.08 1.75
C THR A 119 4.95 13.85 0.79
N LEU A 120 3.73 14.22 1.18
CA LEU A 120 2.53 14.02 0.35
C LEU A 120 2.58 14.87 -0.92
N LEU A 121 3.11 16.09 -0.83
CA LEU A 121 3.32 16.98 -1.97
C LEU A 121 4.32 16.36 -2.95
N LEU A 122 5.50 15.96 -2.49
CA LEU A 122 6.54 15.34 -3.32
C LEU A 122 6.06 14.01 -3.93
N ALA A 123 5.36 13.20 -3.13
CA ALA A 123 4.77 11.96 -3.59
C ALA A 123 3.72 12.20 -4.68
N THR A 124 2.84 13.20 -4.51
CA THR A 124 1.80 13.54 -5.48
C THR A 124 2.41 14.06 -6.79
N LEU A 125 3.44 14.91 -6.69
CA LEU A 125 4.17 15.42 -7.84
C LEU A 125 4.84 14.26 -8.59
N THR A 126 5.60 13.42 -7.89
CA THR A 126 6.28 12.27 -8.50
C THR A 126 5.29 11.30 -9.13
N HIS A 127 4.18 11.01 -8.46
CA HIS A 127 3.14 10.13 -8.98
C HIS A 127 2.56 10.67 -10.30
N ARG A 128 2.24 11.97 -10.35
CA ARG A 128 1.67 12.59 -11.55
C ARG A 128 2.69 12.73 -12.68
N PHE A 129 3.93 13.10 -12.37
CA PHE A 129 4.95 13.39 -13.38
C PHE A 129 5.75 12.16 -13.84
N VAL A 130 5.81 11.08 -13.06
CA VAL A 130 6.62 9.90 -13.38
C VAL A 130 5.73 8.67 -13.65
N GLU A 131 4.72 8.42 -12.82
CA GLU A 131 3.92 7.20 -12.99
C GLU A 131 2.86 7.30 -14.09
N GLU A 132 2.22 8.45 -14.29
CA GLU A 132 1.29 8.63 -15.42
C GLU A 132 1.97 8.46 -16.79
N PRO A 133 3.15 9.04 -17.07
CA PRO A 133 3.85 8.79 -18.32
C PRO A 133 4.37 7.35 -18.42
N ALA A 134 4.90 6.77 -17.34
CA ALA A 134 5.36 5.37 -17.35
C ALA A 134 4.22 4.38 -17.65
N ARG A 135 3.02 4.59 -17.08
CA ARG A 135 1.82 3.78 -17.39
C ARG A 135 1.34 3.97 -18.82
N ARG A 136 1.44 5.19 -19.37
CA ARG A 136 1.12 5.45 -20.78
C ARG A 136 2.09 4.70 -21.71
N LEU A 137 3.38 4.71 -21.39
CA LEU A 137 4.41 3.99 -22.16
C LEU A 137 4.23 2.47 -22.07
N ALA A 138 3.97 1.92 -20.88
CA ALA A 138 3.73 0.49 -20.67
C ALA A 138 2.49 -0.03 -21.43
N ARG A 139 1.44 0.79 -21.54
CA ARG A 139 0.25 0.45 -22.35
C ARG A 139 0.56 0.39 -23.85
N LEU A 140 1.40 1.28 -24.35
CA LEU A 140 1.83 1.27 -25.76
C LEU A 140 2.67 0.02 -26.09
N VAL A 141 3.62 -0.33 -25.21
CA VAL A 141 4.46 -1.53 -25.38
C VAL A 141 3.64 -2.82 -25.31
N THR A 142 2.69 -2.91 -24.38
CA THR A 142 1.85 -4.11 -24.22
C THR A 142 0.83 -4.26 -25.36
N SER A 143 0.29 -3.14 -25.87
CA SER A 143 -0.63 -3.14 -27.01
C SER A 143 0.05 -3.66 -28.29
N SER A 144 1.31 -3.27 -28.53
CA SER A 144 2.09 -3.75 -29.68
C SER A 144 2.29 -5.26 -29.66
N ARG A 145 2.42 -5.87 -28.47
CA ARG A 145 2.61 -7.32 -28.31
C ARG A 145 1.33 -8.13 -28.57
N LYS A 146 0.16 -7.53 -28.35
CA LYS A 146 -1.16 -8.15 -28.59
C LYS A 146 -1.52 -8.18 -30.08
N GLY A 147 -1.02 -7.22 -30.86
CA GLY A 147 -1.17 -7.17 -32.32
C GLY A 147 -0.46 -8.33 -33.02
N THR A 148 0.81 -8.58 -32.67
CA THR A 148 1.62 -9.65 -33.29
C THR A 148 1.05 -11.04 -33.03
N ARG A 149 0.54 -11.30 -31.82
CA ARG A 149 -0.03 -12.61 -31.46
C ARG A 149 -1.31 -12.94 -32.26
N LYS A 150 -2.15 -11.94 -32.54
CA LYS A 150 -3.38 -12.12 -33.32
C LYS A 150 -3.11 -12.49 -34.78
N THR A 151 -2.05 -11.95 -35.37
CA THR A 151 -1.67 -12.23 -36.77
C THR A 151 -1.13 -13.64 -36.94
N THR A 152 -0.31 -14.13 -36.00
CA THR A 152 0.22 -15.50 -36.06
C THR A 152 -0.87 -16.55 -35.85
N GLU A 153 -1.80 -16.33 -34.92
CA GLU A 153 -2.87 -17.29 -34.61
C GLU A 153 -3.92 -17.38 -35.75
N THR A 154 -4.17 -16.27 -36.45
CA THR A 154 -5.05 -16.26 -37.63
C THR A 154 -4.39 -16.92 -38.85
N ALA A 155 -3.08 -16.76 -39.02
CA ALA A 155 -2.35 -17.42 -40.11
C ALA A 155 -2.29 -18.95 -39.91
N THR A 156 -1.98 -19.42 -38.70
CA THR A 156 -1.88 -20.86 -38.39
C THR A 156 -3.26 -21.57 -38.41
N GLY A 157 -4.32 -20.88 -37.98
CA GLY A 157 -5.69 -21.41 -38.04
C GLY A 157 -6.24 -21.53 -39.46
N THR A 158 -5.83 -20.63 -40.37
CA THR A 158 -6.25 -20.68 -41.78
C THR A 158 -5.48 -21.76 -42.56
N GLU A 159 -4.22 -22.01 -42.21
CA GLU A 159 -3.39 -23.06 -42.84
C GLU A 159 -3.80 -24.47 -42.39
N THR A 160 -4.17 -24.66 -41.12
CA THR A 160 -4.65 -25.97 -40.61
C THR A 160 -6.04 -26.33 -41.15
N ALA A 161 -6.88 -25.35 -41.46
CA ALA A 161 -8.18 -25.57 -42.11
C ALA A 161 -8.05 -25.93 -43.62
N ALA A 162 -6.94 -25.56 -44.26
CA ALA A 162 -6.68 -25.83 -45.68
C ALA A 162 -6.03 -27.21 -45.93
N VAL A 163 -5.44 -27.84 -44.91
CA VAL A 163 -4.74 -29.15 -45.00
C VAL A 163 -5.59 -30.29 -44.43
N SER A 164 -6.90 -30.27 -44.69
CA SER A 164 -7.74 -31.46 -44.50
C SER A 164 -7.92 -32.16 -45.85
N PRO A 165 -7.21 -33.28 -46.10
CA PRO A 165 -7.54 -34.14 -47.22
C PRO A 165 -8.79 -34.95 -46.86
N ARG A 166 -9.88 -34.76 -47.61
CA ARG A 166 -10.95 -35.76 -47.75
C ARG A 166 -10.67 -36.60 -49.00
N PRO A 167 -11.20 -37.82 -49.11
CA PRO A 167 -11.47 -38.85 -48.10
C PRO A 167 -10.45 -40.00 -48.14
#